data_AF-A0A936B3Y5-F1
#
_entry.id   AF-A0A936B3Y5-F1
#
_cell.length_a   1.000
_cell.length_b   1.000
_cell.length_c   1.000
_cell.angle_alpha   90.00
_cell.angle_beta   90.00
_cell.angle_gamma   90.00
#
_symmetry.space_group_name_H-M   'P 1'
#
loop_
_entity.id
_entity.type
_entity.pdbx_description
1 polymer ?
#
loop_
_entity_poly.entity_id
_entity_poly.type
_entity_poly.pdbx_seq_one_letter_code
_entity_poly.pdbx_strand_id
1 'polypeptide(L)'
;MTQSTSLSGIGLRLGVLALIDAFAIWFIYQIVALGGNIYIAGMMGFIALGLNIIFLSDKLYALRWFGPGLALMFMLVVYPVVFTTYTAFTNYGTGNLLNKGLAISQLERLTFVPETEGAYSWTAFMTEGEEFILWVQSQTGDEAILVGPGVELSLEEVGAGPLDADGIPESIPGYTRLARGQTLRHLSTLGAIGFGDVDDAIIVQSMDSAAKALPRYVYDEARDVLVDQQTGVEYTPQNGRFTSPDGQQLIPGFFVTIGWENFQRLYNSPALRGPSCASSSGHLSLRP
;
A
#
# COMPACT_ATOMS: atom_id res chain seq x y z
N MET A 1 1.85 -48.87 35.69
CA MET A 1 0.91 -49.18 34.59
C MET A 1 1.50 -48.64 33.29
N THR A 2 2.22 -49.48 32.57
CA THR A 2 2.76 -49.18 31.24
C THR A 2 1.65 -49.39 30.23
N GLN A 3 0.97 -48.30 29.84
CA GLN A 3 0.04 -48.32 28.70
C GLN A 3 0.82 -48.84 27.49
N SER A 4 0.41 -49.96 26.91
CA SER A 4 0.93 -50.43 25.63
C SER A 4 0.54 -49.38 24.58
N THR A 5 1.47 -48.52 24.20
CA THR A 5 1.27 -47.61 23.06
C THR A 5 1.15 -48.47 21.81
N SER A 6 -0.09 -48.72 21.37
CA SER A 6 -0.35 -49.39 20.11
C SER A 6 0.39 -48.65 18.98
N LEU A 7 1.10 -49.38 18.12
CA LEU A 7 1.79 -48.85 16.94
C LEU A 7 0.86 -47.95 16.10
N SER A 8 -0.44 -48.28 16.04
CA SER A 8 -1.45 -47.47 15.37
C SER A 8 -1.68 -46.09 16.02
N GLY A 9 -1.61 -45.99 17.35
CA GLY A 9 -1.77 -44.73 18.09
C GLY A 9 -0.58 -43.80 17.92
N ILE A 10 0.64 -44.35 17.85
CA ILE A 10 1.84 -43.57 17.54
C ILE A 10 1.79 -43.07 16.09
N GLY A 11 1.42 -43.95 15.15
CA GLY A 11 1.29 -43.60 13.74
C GLY A 11 0.26 -42.48 13.50
N LEU A 12 -0.92 -42.58 14.12
CA LEU A 12 -1.94 -41.52 14.03
C LEU A 12 -1.43 -40.18 14.58
N ARG A 13 -0.77 -40.18 15.74
CA ARG A 13 -0.24 -38.96 16.36
C ARG A 13 0.79 -38.28 15.45
N LEU A 14 1.74 -39.05 14.92
CA LEU A 14 2.77 -38.53 14.02
C LEU A 14 2.18 -38.07 12.69
N GLY A 15 1.18 -38.79 12.16
CA GLY A 15 0.48 -38.38 10.94
C GLY A 15 -0.26 -37.05 11.10
N VAL A 16 -0.97 -36.86 12.22
CA VAL A 16 -1.64 -35.58 12.52
C VAL A 16 -0.62 -34.46 12.69
N LEU A 17 0.48 -34.70 13.40
CA LEU A 17 1.53 -33.70 13.58
C LEU A 17 2.18 -33.32 12.24
N ALA A 18 2.51 -34.30 11.40
CA ALA A 18 3.07 -34.06 10.08
C ALA A 18 2.13 -33.24 9.18
N LEU A 19 0.81 -33.47 9.29
CA LEU A 19 -0.18 -32.68 8.56
C LEU A 19 -0.23 -31.23 9.05
N ILE A 20 -0.17 -31.01 10.38
CA ILE A 20 -0.10 -29.67 10.97
C ILE A 20 1.17 -28.95 10.52
N ASP A 21 2.31 -29.63 10.53
CA ASP A 21 3.58 -29.06 10.09
C ASP A 21 3.59 -28.74 8.60
N ALA A 22 3.05 -29.63 7.77
CA ALA A 22 2.91 -29.38 6.33
C ALA A 22 2.07 -28.12 6.08
N PHE A 23 0.95 -27.97 6.80
CA PHE A 23 0.13 -26.76 6.72
C PHE A 23 0.88 -25.52 7.21
N ALA A 24 1.58 -25.61 8.34
CA ALA A 24 2.34 -24.49 8.90
C ALA A 24 3.45 -24.02 7.95
N ILE A 25 4.23 -24.95 7.38
CA ILE A 25 5.30 -24.65 6.42
C ILE A 25 4.72 -24.03 5.15
N TRP A 26 3.66 -24.63 4.60
CA TRP A 26 2.98 -24.08 3.42
C TRP A 26 2.47 -22.66 3.68
N PHE A 27 1.83 -22.42 4.82
CA PHE A 27 1.28 -21.11 5.16
C PHE A 27 2.38 -20.07 5.42
N ILE A 28 3.45 -20.44 6.11
CA ILE A 28 4.64 -19.60 6.31
C ILE A 28 5.25 -19.22 4.95
N TYR A 29 5.39 -20.19 4.04
CA TYR A 29 5.87 -19.93 2.68
C TYR A 29 4.98 -18.93 1.94
N GLN A 30 3.66 -19.09 2.02
CA GLN A 30 2.72 -18.14 1.40
C GLN A 30 2.86 -16.72 1.96
N ILE A 31 3.01 -16.56 3.29
CA ILE A 31 3.24 -15.24 3.89
C ILE A 31 4.50 -14.62 3.32
N VAL A 32 5.61 -15.35 3.27
CA VAL A 32 6.90 -14.80 2.82
C VAL A 32 6.87 -14.51 1.32
N ALA A 33 6.34 -15.43 0.52
CA ALA A 33 6.28 -15.30 -0.95
C ALA A 33 5.41 -14.11 -1.40
N LEU A 34 4.35 -13.79 -0.65
CA LEU A 34 3.45 -12.67 -0.94
C LEU A 34 3.89 -11.35 -0.28
N GLY A 35 5.09 -11.28 0.31
CA GLY A 35 5.56 -10.08 1.00
C GLY A 35 4.75 -9.72 2.26
N GLY A 36 4.09 -10.72 2.86
CA GLY A 36 3.32 -10.59 4.08
C GLY A 36 4.17 -10.33 5.31
N ASN A 37 3.51 -10.18 6.46
CA ASN A 37 4.18 -9.79 7.71
C ASN A 37 5.08 -10.93 8.25
N ILE A 38 6.40 -10.72 8.17
CA ILE A 38 7.42 -11.69 8.61
C ILE A 38 7.33 -12.05 10.10
N TYR A 39 6.81 -11.17 10.95
CA TYR A 39 6.64 -11.45 12.38
C TYR A 39 5.56 -12.51 12.63
N ILE A 40 4.50 -12.54 11.81
CA ILE A 40 3.46 -13.59 11.87
C ILE A 40 4.06 -14.93 11.45
N ALA A 41 4.81 -14.95 10.34
CA ALA A 41 5.51 -16.14 9.87
C ALA A 41 6.47 -16.70 10.93
N GLY A 42 7.26 -15.82 11.56
CA GLY A 42 8.16 -16.17 12.66
C GLY A 42 7.44 -16.74 13.88
N MET A 43 6.33 -16.13 14.29
CA MET A 43 5.50 -16.62 15.41
C MET A 43 4.91 -18.01 15.11
N MET A 44 4.41 -18.24 13.89
CA MET A 44 3.91 -19.55 13.49
C MET A 44 5.00 -20.61 13.47
N GLY A 45 6.19 -20.28 12.97
CA GLY A 45 7.35 -21.17 13.02
C GLY A 45 7.74 -21.52 14.46
N PHE A 46 7.74 -20.53 15.36
CA PHE A 46 7.98 -20.72 16.79
C PHE A 46 6.94 -21.66 17.44
N ILE A 47 5.64 -21.47 17.14
CA ILE A 47 4.56 -22.33 17.64
C ILE A 47 4.71 -23.75 17.09
N ALA A 48 4.92 -23.93 15.78
CA ALA A 48 5.08 -25.24 15.15
C ALA A 48 6.28 -26.01 15.73
N LEU A 49 7.42 -25.32 15.92
CA LEU A 49 8.59 -25.89 16.58
C LEU A 49 8.29 -26.28 18.03
N GLY A 50 7.60 -25.42 18.78
CA GLY A 50 7.18 -25.70 20.15
C GLY A 50 6.27 -26.92 20.25
N LEU A 51 5.29 -27.05 19.34
CA LEU A 51 4.42 -28.22 19.25
C LEU A 51 5.21 -29.48 18.93
N ASN A 52 6.15 -29.42 17.98
CA ASN A 52 7.03 -30.56 17.70
C ASN A 52 7.80 -31.00 18.95
N ILE A 53 8.43 -30.06 19.67
CA ILE A 53 9.16 -30.37 20.90
C ILE A 53 8.24 -31.02 21.95
N ILE A 54 7.01 -30.50 22.14
CA ILE A 54 6.04 -31.04 23.11
C ILE A 54 5.53 -32.43 22.73
N PHE A 55 5.20 -32.65 21.45
CA PHE A 55 4.58 -33.90 20.99
C PHE A 55 5.58 -35.03 20.71
N LEU A 56 6.84 -34.71 20.38
CA LEU A 56 7.91 -35.70 20.21
C LEU A 56 8.60 -36.06 21.54
N SER A 57 8.71 -35.12 22.49
CA SER A 57 9.38 -35.38 23.77
C SER A 57 8.49 -36.13 24.75
N ASP A 58 8.95 -37.27 25.26
CA ASP A 58 8.22 -38.03 26.28
C ASP A 58 8.23 -37.35 27.66
N LYS A 59 9.24 -36.51 27.93
CA LYS A 59 9.31 -35.72 29.17
C LYS A 59 8.23 -34.65 29.26
N LEU A 60 7.72 -34.19 28.12
CA LEU A 60 6.72 -33.11 28.01
C LEU A 60 5.29 -33.66 27.85
N TYR A 61 5.04 -34.91 28.22
CA TYR A 61 3.73 -35.56 28.08
C TYR A 61 2.58 -34.71 28.66
N ALA A 62 2.78 -34.10 29.82
CA ALA A 62 1.77 -33.24 30.46
C ALA A 62 1.39 -32.02 29.59
N LEU A 63 2.34 -31.43 28.87
CA LEU A 63 2.13 -30.26 28.02
C LEU A 63 1.35 -30.58 26.75
N ARG A 64 1.28 -31.86 26.31
CA ARG A 64 0.52 -32.26 25.11
C ARG A 64 -0.96 -31.93 25.23
N TRP A 65 -1.52 -32.03 26.45
CA TRP A 65 -2.90 -31.63 26.74
C TRP A 65 -3.14 -30.13 26.59
N PHE A 66 -2.12 -29.32 26.85
CA PHE A 66 -2.17 -27.87 26.70
C PHE A 66 -1.70 -27.40 25.33
N GLY A 67 -1.05 -28.24 24.52
CA GLY A 67 -0.42 -27.87 23.25
C GLY A 67 -1.30 -27.00 22.33
N PRO A 68 -2.53 -27.44 21.98
CA PRO A 68 -3.43 -26.63 21.17
C PRO A 68 -3.81 -25.29 21.83
N GLY A 69 -4.03 -25.29 23.15
CA GLY A 69 -4.34 -24.08 23.90
C GLY A 69 -3.16 -23.11 23.98
N LEU A 70 -1.94 -23.62 24.12
CA LEU A 70 -0.71 -22.82 24.09
C LEU A 70 -0.50 -22.20 22.72
N ALA A 71 -0.71 -22.95 21.64
CA ALA A 71 -0.63 -22.41 20.28
C ALA A 71 -1.59 -21.22 20.09
N LEU A 72 -2.85 -21.38 20.51
CA LEU A 72 -3.83 -20.30 20.47
C LEU A 72 -3.45 -19.12 21.39
N MET A 73 -2.94 -19.40 22.59
CA MET A 73 -2.49 -18.36 23.52
C MET A 73 -1.34 -17.53 22.91
N PHE A 74 -0.36 -18.18 22.30
CA PHE A 74 0.74 -17.47 21.65
C PHE A 74 0.26 -16.61 20.47
N MET A 75 -0.66 -17.14 19.66
CA MET A 75 -1.16 -16.45 18.47
C MET A 75 -2.14 -15.31 18.81
N LEU A 76 -3.03 -15.51 19.79
CA LEU A 76 -4.15 -14.59 20.05
C LEU A 76 -3.90 -13.65 21.24
N VAL A 77 -2.97 -13.99 22.14
CA VAL A 77 -2.69 -13.17 23.34
C VAL A 77 -1.26 -12.65 23.32
N VAL A 78 -0.28 -13.55 23.23
CA VAL A 78 1.14 -13.15 23.30
C VAL A 78 1.53 -12.30 22.09
N TYR A 79 1.13 -12.70 20.88
CA TYR A 79 1.43 -11.94 19.67
C TYR A 79 0.89 -10.51 19.71
N PRO A 80 -0.40 -10.24 20.01
CA PRO A 80 -0.88 -8.85 20.14
C PRO A 80 -0.18 -8.05 21.24
N VAL A 81 0.18 -8.66 22.37
CA VAL A 81 0.91 -7.99 23.46
C VAL A 81 2.32 -7.59 23.01
N VAL A 82 3.05 -8.51 22.37
CA VAL A 82 4.39 -8.23 21.84
C VAL A 82 4.31 -7.17 20.74
N PHE A 83 3.33 -7.28 19.83
CA PHE A 83 3.11 -6.30 18.77
C PHE A 83 2.82 -4.90 19.34
N THR A 84 1.92 -4.79 20.32
CA THR A 84 1.60 -3.50 20.97
C THR A 84 2.80 -2.93 21.72
N THR A 85 3.58 -3.80 22.37
CA THR A 85 4.81 -3.39 23.04
C THR A 85 5.82 -2.86 22.04
N TYR A 86 6.02 -3.56 20.91
CA TYR A 86 6.89 -3.13 19.82
C TYR A 86 6.44 -1.80 19.22
N THR A 87 5.15 -1.63 18.90
CA THR A 87 4.64 -0.39 18.30
C THR A 87 4.82 0.82 19.21
N ALA A 88 4.85 0.63 20.55
CA ALA A 88 5.14 1.69 21.49
C ALA A 88 6.55 2.30 21.33
N PHE A 89 7.50 1.57 20.74
CA PHE A 89 8.86 2.05 20.42
C PHE A 89 9.00 2.56 18.98
N THR A 90 7.89 2.70 18.25
CA THR A 90 7.87 3.16 16.86
C THR A 90 7.09 4.46 16.72
N ASN A 91 7.22 5.13 15.58
CA ASN A 91 6.38 6.26 15.19
C ASN A 91 5.05 5.82 14.54
N TYR A 92 4.64 4.56 14.72
CA TYR A 92 3.42 4.01 14.12
C TYR A 92 2.19 4.80 14.56
N GLY A 93 1.52 5.45 13.61
CA GLY A 93 0.44 6.40 13.91
C GLY A 93 0.05 7.24 12.70
N THR A 94 -0.55 8.42 12.95
CA THR A 94 -1.15 9.28 11.91
C THR A 94 -0.13 9.64 10.82
N GLY A 95 -0.37 9.10 9.62
CA GLY A 95 0.44 9.34 8.42
C GLY A 95 1.69 8.47 8.27
N ASN A 96 1.98 7.58 9.23
CA ASN A 96 3.11 6.64 9.22
C ASN A 96 2.62 5.20 9.46
N LEU A 97 1.76 4.72 8.56
CA LEU A 97 1.14 3.39 8.66
C LEU A 97 1.77 2.38 7.70
N LEU A 98 2.42 2.87 6.66
CA LEU A 98 2.99 2.04 5.60
C LEU A 98 4.42 1.63 5.97
N ASN A 99 4.87 0.52 5.40
CA ASN A 99 6.32 0.27 5.34
C ASN A 99 6.95 1.25 4.33
N LYS A 100 8.28 1.39 4.38
CA LYS A 100 9.00 2.35 3.53
C LYS A 100 8.78 2.09 2.04
N GLY A 101 8.87 0.84 1.58
CA GLY A 101 8.66 0.49 0.18
C GLY A 101 7.27 0.86 -0.34
N LEU A 102 6.22 0.55 0.44
CA LEU A 102 4.85 0.94 0.10
C LEU A 102 4.66 2.46 0.12
N ALA A 103 5.30 3.17 1.04
CA ALA A 103 5.26 4.64 1.05
C ALA A 103 5.93 5.21 -0.21
N ILE A 104 7.10 4.69 -0.60
CA ILE A 104 7.79 5.05 -1.84
C ILE A 104 6.88 4.78 -3.05
N SER A 105 6.34 3.57 -3.19
CA SER A 105 5.45 3.24 -4.32
C SER A 105 4.18 4.10 -4.38
N GLN A 106 3.67 4.59 -3.24
CA GLN A 106 2.56 5.55 -3.22
C GLN A 106 3.00 6.93 -3.71
N LEU A 107 4.20 7.38 -3.32
CA LEU A 107 4.76 8.67 -3.76
C LEU A 107 5.12 8.65 -5.24
N GLU A 108 5.68 7.56 -5.76
CA GLU A 108 6.03 7.39 -7.18
C GLU A 108 4.80 7.36 -8.10
N ARG A 109 3.62 7.02 -7.56
CA ARG A 109 2.36 7.12 -8.31
C ARG A 109 1.85 8.55 -8.47
N LEU A 110 2.43 9.52 -7.76
CA LEU A 110 2.07 10.92 -7.95
C LEU A 110 2.70 11.42 -9.24
N THR A 111 1.89 12.05 -10.07
CA THR A 111 2.33 12.63 -11.33
C THR A 111 2.24 14.15 -11.29
N PHE A 112 2.94 14.80 -12.20
CA PHE A 112 2.81 16.23 -12.47
C PHE A 112 2.84 16.47 -13.98
N VAL A 113 2.31 17.63 -14.38
CA VAL A 113 2.36 18.07 -15.77
C VAL A 113 3.38 19.19 -15.87
N PRO A 114 4.47 19.02 -16.66
CA PRO A 114 5.42 20.09 -16.92
C PRO A 114 4.75 21.22 -17.71
N GLU A 115 5.11 22.48 -17.42
CA GLU A 115 4.64 23.62 -18.22
C GLU A 115 5.27 23.66 -19.63
N THR A 116 6.36 22.93 -19.83
CA THR A 116 7.21 22.97 -21.03
C THR A 116 6.98 21.85 -22.03
N GLU A 117 6.36 20.72 -21.63
CA GLU A 117 6.05 19.64 -22.56
C GLU A 117 4.69 19.88 -23.22
N GLY A 118 4.66 19.72 -24.55
CA GLY A 118 3.65 20.28 -25.44
C GLY A 118 2.22 19.98 -24.99
N ALA A 119 1.42 21.04 -24.92
CA ALA A 119 -0.01 20.89 -24.82
C ALA A 119 -0.53 20.16 -26.06
N TYR A 120 -1.29 19.09 -25.85
CA TYR A 120 -1.99 18.38 -26.89
C TYR A 120 -3.42 18.91 -27.03
N SER A 121 -3.91 19.07 -28.25
CA SER A 121 -5.35 19.16 -28.48
C SER A 121 -5.94 17.76 -28.45
N TRP A 122 -7.19 17.63 -27.98
CA TRP A 122 -7.81 16.32 -27.84
C TRP A 122 -9.28 16.33 -28.22
N THR A 123 -9.78 15.16 -28.61
CA THR A 123 -11.20 14.90 -28.84
C THR A 123 -11.57 13.57 -28.17
N ALA A 124 -12.59 13.60 -27.32
CA ALA A 124 -13.08 12.40 -26.65
C ALA A 124 -14.13 11.66 -27.46
N PHE A 125 -14.04 10.34 -27.43
CA PHE A 125 -15.08 9.44 -27.88
C PHE A 125 -15.52 8.54 -26.72
N MET A 126 -16.79 8.16 -26.72
CA MET A 126 -17.42 7.45 -25.60
C MET A 126 -18.28 6.28 -26.10
N THR A 127 -18.22 5.14 -25.41
CA THR A 127 -19.14 4.02 -25.66
C THR A 127 -20.46 4.19 -24.91
N GLU A 128 -21.48 3.39 -25.25
CA GLU A 128 -22.75 3.37 -24.49
C GLU A 128 -22.56 2.94 -23.01
N GLY A 129 -21.44 2.26 -22.70
CA GLY A 129 -21.05 1.84 -21.35
C GLY A 129 -20.24 2.87 -20.55
N GLU A 130 -20.11 4.11 -21.04
CA GLU A 130 -19.30 5.17 -20.44
C GLU A 130 -17.78 4.93 -20.40
N GLU A 131 -17.25 4.13 -21.33
CA GLU A 131 -15.79 4.03 -21.54
C GLU A 131 -15.32 5.12 -22.50
N PHE A 132 -14.18 5.74 -22.19
CA PHE A 132 -13.64 6.87 -22.95
C PHE A 132 -12.36 6.48 -23.67
N ILE A 133 -12.19 6.99 -24.89
CA ILE A 133 -10.92 7.04 -25.60
C ILE A 133 -10.67 8.48 -26.05
N LEU A 134 -9.41 8.87 -26.15
CA LEU A 134 -9.01 10.19 -26.62
C LEU A 134 -8.23 10.09 -27.93
N TRP A 135 -8.64 10.89 -28.90
CA TRP A 135 -7.77 11.26 -30.01
C TRP A 135 -6.96 12.47 -29.57
N VAL A 136 -5.63 12.36 -29.62
CA VAL A 136 -4.70 13.36 -29.09
C VAL A 136 -3.77 13.80 -30.21
N GLN A 137 -3.63 15.11 -30.41
CA GLN A 137 -2.81 15.70 -31.46
C GLN A 137 -1.81 16.68 -30.83
N SER A 138 -0.54 16.58 -31.23
CA SER A 138 0.48 17.53 -30.78
C SER A 138 0.23 18.91 -31.39
N GLN A 139 0.32 19.97 -30.59
CA GLN A 139 0.25 21.35 -31.12
C GLN A 139 1.56 21.81 -31.78
N THR A 140 2.65 21.06 -31.62
CA THR A 140 4.00 21.43 -32.09
C THR A 140 4.58 20.47 -33.12
N GLY A 141 3.90 19.37 -33.44
CA GLY A 141 4.29 18.41 -34.46
C GLY A 141 3.08 17.75 -35.12
N ASP A 142 3.30 16.98 -36.17
CA ASP A 142 2.24 16.28 -36.93
C ASP A 142 1.85 14.92 -36.32
N GLU A 143 2.20 14.67 -35.05
CA GLU A 143 1.94 13.40 -34.39
C GLU A 143 0.55 13.40 -33.75
N ALA A 144 -0.26 12.45 -34.18
CA ALA A 144 -1.61 12.21 -33.68
C ALA A 144 -1.77 10.74 -33.31
N ILE A 145 -2.24 10.50 -32.09
CA ILE A 145 -2.36 9.16 -31.52
C ILE A 145 -3.75 8.97 -30.91
N LEU A 146 -4.22 7.73 -30.92
CA LEU A 146 -5.44 7.33 -30.24
C LEU A 146 -5.04 6.63 -28.94
N VAL A 147 -5.57 7.09 -27.82
CA VAL A 147 -5.22 6.55 -26.50
C VAL A 147 -6.46 6.18 -25.71
N GLY A 148 -6.44 4.99 -25.13
CA GLY A 148 -7.42 4.51 -24.16
C GLY A 148 -6.85 4.55 -22.74
N PRO A 149 -7.65 4.24 -21.71
CA PRO A 149 -7.15 4.17 -20.34
C PRO A 149 -6.13 3.04 -20.20
N GLY A 150 -4.86 3.39 -19.94
CA GLY A 150 -3.77 2.41 -19.76
C GLY A 150 -3.28 1.71 -21.05
N VAL A 151 -3.67 2.20 -22.23
CA VAL A 151 -3.27 1.60 -23.52
C VAL A 151 -3.19 2.65 -24.62
N GLU A 152 -2.16 2.56 -25.45
CA GLU A 152 -2.10 3.26 -26.74
C GLU A 152 -2.71 2.38 -27.82
N LEU A 153 -3.55 2.95 -28.67
CA LEU A 153 -4.30 2.25 -29.70
C LEU A 153 -3.90 2.80 -31.07
N SER A 154 -3.74 1.93 -32.07
CA SER A 154 -3.62 2.38 -33.45
C SER A 154 -4.99 2.54 -34.13
N LEU A 155 -5.08 3.44 -35.10
CA LEU A 155 -6.30 3.62 -35.90
C LEU A 155 -6.72 2.35 -36.64
N GLU A 156 -5.74 1.55 -37.07
CA GLU A 156 -5.96 0.30 -37.79
C GLU A 156 -6.56 -0.79 -36.87
N GLU A 157 -6.06 -0.90 -35.63
CA GLU A 157 -6.55 -1.88 -34.66
C GLU A 157 -8.00 -1.64 -34.27
N VAL A 158 -8.40 -0.37 -34.16
CA VAL A 158 -9.77 0.01 -33.78
C VAL A 158 -10.69 0.12 -35.01
N GLY A 159 -10.14 -0.01 -36.23
CA GLY A 159 -10.91 0.10 -37.47
C GLY A 159 -11.53 1.49 -37.65
N ALA A 160 -10.79 2.54 -37.29
CA ALA A 160 -11.25 3.91 -37.39
C ALA A 160 -11.54 4.31 -38.85
N GLY A 161 -12.58 5.12 -39.04
CA GLY A 161 -12.96 5.67 -40.35
C GLY A 161 -11.97 6.72 -40.86
N PRO A 162 -12.26 7.35 -42.01
CA PRO A 162 -11.42 8.42 -42.55
C PRO A 162 -11.30 9.59 -41.56
N LEU A 163 -10.17 10.30 -41.65
CA LEU A 163 -9.95 11.54 -40.90
C LEU A 163 -10.74 12.68 -41.53
N ASP A 164 -11.32 13.54 -40.69
CA ASP A 164 -12.02 14.76 -41.10
C ASP A 164 -11.05 15.89 -41.51
N ALA A 165 -11.60 17.07 -41.80
CA ALA A 165 -10.81 18.24 -42.21
C ALA A 165 -9.83 18.74 -41.13
N ASP A 166 -10.05 18.37 -39.86
CA ASP A 166 -9.21 18.72 -38.73
C ASP A 166 -8.24 17.56 -38.36
N GLY A 167 -8.20 16.50 -39.19
CA GLY A 167 -7.33 15.33 -38.98
C GLY A 167 -7.81 14.42 -37.85
N ILE A 168 -9.11 14.44 -37.52
CA ILE A 168 -9.72 13.66 -36.44
C ILE A 168 -10.57 12.54 -37.05
N PRO A 169 -10.54 11.31 -36.53
CA PRO A 169 -11.38 10.22 -37.03
C PRO A 169 -12.87 10.58 -37.03
N GLU A 170 -13.53 10.48 -38.19
CA GLU A 170 -14.97 10.76 -38.32
C GLU A 170 -15.83 9.76 -37.54
N SER A 171 -15.38 8.50 -37.48
CA SER A 171 -16.08 7.43 -36.78
C SER A 171 -15.10 6.41 -36.24
N ILE A 172 -15.40 5.89 -35.06
CA ILE A 172 -14.68 4.76 -34.46
C ILE A 172 -15.75 3.73 -34.07
N PRO A 173 -15.71 2.49 -34.59
CA PRO A 173 -16.71 1.47 -34.29
C PRO A 173 -16.92 1.28 -32.77
N GLY A 174 -18.17 1.35 -32.33
CA GLY A 174 -18.53 1.21 -30.90
C GLY A 174 -18.37 2.48 -30.06
N TYR A 175 -17.82 3.56 -30.63
CA TYR A 175 -17.58 4.82 -29.96
C TYR A 175 -18.31 5.97 -30.66
N THR A 176 -18.89 6.87 -29.86
CA THR A 176 -19.52 8.09 -30.34
C THR A 176 -18.65 9.29 -29.98
N ARG A 177 -18.33 10.13 -30.98
CA ARG A 177 -17.60 11.39 -30.74
C ARG A 177 -18.44 12.31 -29.84
N LEU A 178 -17.86 12.78 -28.74
CA LEU A 178 -18.57 13.65 -27.81
C LEU A 178 -18.65 15.07 -28.36
N ALA A 179 -19.86 15.65 -28.37
CA ALA A 179 -20.04 17.05 -28.66
C ALA A 179 -19.48 17.93 -27.52
N ARG A 180 -19.17 19.20 -27.80
CA ARG A 180 -18.59 20.14 -26.81
C ARG A 180 -19.39 20.21 -25.51
N GLY A 181 -20.72 20.24 -25.60
CA GLY A 181 -21.61 20.29 -24.43
C GLY A 181 -21.64 19.00 -23.59
N GLN A 182 -21.43 17.83 -24.20
CA GLN A 182 -21.31 16.56 -23.48
C GLN A 182 -19.92 16.43 -22.85
N THR A 183 -18.88 16.78 -23.60
CA THR A 183 -17.49 16.79 -23.12
C THR A 183 -17.32 17.63 -21.86
N LEU A 184 -17.93 18.83 -21.80
CA LEU A 184 -17.87 19.68 -20.61
C LEU A 184 -18.50 19.01 -19.36
N ARG A 185 -19.51 18.16 -19.53
CA ARG A 185 -20.14 17.42 -18.41
C ARG A 185 -19.25 16.29 -17.89
N HIS A 186 -18.39 15.74 -18.75
CA HIS A 186 -17.47 14.65 -18.41
C HIS A 186 -16.04 15.15 -18.14
N LEU A 187 -15.78 16.45 -18.22
CA LEU A 187 -14.42 17.01 -18.13
C LEU A 187 -13.71 16.65 -16.82
N SER A 188 -14.43 16.66 -15.69
CA SER A 188 -13.87 16.24 -14.39
C SER A 188 -13.51 14.76 -14.35
N THR A 189 -14.27 13.92 -15.05
CA THR A 189 -14.03 12.47 -15.15
C THR A 189 -12.85 12.20 -16.07
N LEU A 190 -12.79 12.86 -17.22
CA LEU A 190 -11.69 12.76 -18.18
C LEU A 190 -10.36 13.22 -17.56
N GLY A 191 -10.36 14.30 -16.78
CA GLY A 191 -9.15 14.78 -16.09
C GLY A 191 -8.67 13.88 -14.94
N ALA A 192 -9.51 12.94 -14.47
CA ALA A 192 -9.13 11.96 -13.44
C ALA A 192 -8.56 10.65 -14.05
N ILE A 193 -8.66 10.49 -15.37
CA ILE A 193 -8.18 9.31 -16.09
C ILE A 193 -6.85 9.66 -16.77
N GLY A 194 -5.85 8.80 -16.58
CA GLY A 194 -4.63 8.81 -17.41
C GLY A 194 -4.86 7.96 -18.65
N PHE A 195 -4.75 8.57 -19.83
CA PHE A 195 -4.90 7.90 -21.12
C PHE A 195 -3.54 7.58 -21.75
N GLY A 196 -3.39 6.44 -22.41
CA GLY A 196 -2.11 5.97 -22.95
C GLY A 196 -1.40 5.03 -21.98
N ASP A 197 -0.11 4.81 -22.19
CA ASP A 197 0.69 3.93 -21.34
C ASP A 197 0.81 4.48 -19.91
N VAL A 198 1.04 3.60 -18.93
CA VAL A 198 1.12 3.94 -17.51
C VAL A 198 2.30 4.90 -17.24
N ASP A 199 3.40 4.72 -17.97
CA ASP A 199 4.61 5.54 -17.81
C ASP A 199 4.52 6.88 -18.57
N ASP A 200 3.64 6.96 -19.58
CA ASP A 200 3.51 8.07 -20.52
C ASP A 200 2.07 8.63 -20.59
N ALA A 201 1.35 8.56 -19.46
CA ALA A 201 -0.06 8.88 -19.41
C ALA A 201 -0.36 10.34 -19.77
N ILE A 202 -1.35 10.54 -20.61
CA ILE A 202 -1.89 11.84 -21.03
C ILE A 202 -3.09 12.17 -20.17
N ILE A 203 -3.05 13.33 -19.50
CA ILE A 203 -4.12 13.80 -18.62
C ILE A 203 -4.76 15.05 -19.22
N VAL A 204 -6.08 15.06 -19.28
CA VAL A 204 -6.88 16.21 -19.72
C VAL A 204 -6.81 17.33 -18.68
N GLN A 205 -6.35 18.51 -19.11
CA GLN A 205 -6.24 19.71 -18.26
C GLN A 205 -7.43 20.65 -18.42
N SER A 206 -7.88 20.83 -19.67
CA SER A 206 -8.99 21.71 -20.02
C SER A 206 -9.70 21.20 -21.28
N MET A 207 -10.78 21.86 -21.70
CA MET A 207 -11.56 21.47 -22.88
C MET A 207 -10.74 21.31 -24.16
N ASP A 208 -9.66 22.07 -24.28
CA ASP A 208 -8.90 22.20 -25.51
C ASP A 208 -7.41 21.85 -25.28
N SER A 209 -7.05 21.37 -24.08
CA SER A 209 -5.68 21.03 -23.70
C SER A 209 -5.60 19.76 -22.85
N ALA A 210 -4.71 18.87 -23.25
CA ALA A 210 -4.22 17.73 -22.48
C ALA A 210 -2.70 17.78 -22.45
N ALA A 211 -2.08 17.10 -21.50
CA ALA A 211 -0.64 17.09 -21.37
C ALA A 211 -0.14 15.75 -20.85
N LYS A 212 1.11 15.44 -21.19
CA LYS A 212 1.79 14.27 -20.68
C LYS A 212 2.05 14.45 -19.18
N ALA A 213 1.67 13.46 -18.39
CA ALA A 213 1.88 13.41 -16.97
C ALA A 213 3.14 12.60 -16.69
N LEU A 214 4.15 13.25 -16.12
CA LEU A 214 5.39 12.59 -15.75
C LEU A 214 5.33 12.18 -14.28
N PRO A 215 6.04 11.11 -13.88
CA PRO A 215 6.24 10.79 -12.47
C PRO A 215 6.84 11.98 -11.73
N ARG A 216 6.16 12.43 -10.67
CA ARG A 216 6.61 13.57 -9.87
C ARG A 216 7.79 13.21 -9.00
N TYR A 217 7.79 11.98 -8.46
CA TYR A 217 8.84 11.52 -7.57
C TYR A 217 9.49 10.28 -8.12
N VAL A 218 10.82 10.25 -8.10
CA VAL A 218 11.62 9.08 -8.47
C VAL A 218 12.54 8.73 -7.31
N TYR A 219 12.49 7.48 -6.86
CA TYR A 219 13.34 6.99 -5.78
C TYR A 219 14.69 6.49 -6.31
N ASP A 220 15.78 6.98 -5.72
CA ASP A 220 17.13 6.52 -5.95
C ASP A 220 17.53 5.55 -4.81
N GLU A 221 17.55 4.24 -5.13
CA GLU A 221 17.88 3.20 -4.16
C GLU A 221 19.32 3.27 -3.65
N ALA A 222 20.27 3.75 -4.47
CA ALA A 222 21.69 3.78 -4.13
C ALA A 222 22.00 4.88 -3.11
N ARG A 223 21.27 5.98 -3.19
CA ARG A 223 21.43 7.15 -2.33
C ARG A 223 20.39 7.24 -1.22
N ASP A 224 19.36 6.41 -1.26
CA ASP A 224 18.20 6.46 -0.36
C ASP A 224 17.55 7.84 -0.32
N VAL A 225 17.27 8.39 -1.51
CA VAL A 225 16.62 9.71 -1.67
C VAL A 225 15.46 9.62 -2.65
N LEU A 226 14.47 10.47 -2.45
CA LEU A 226 13.33 10.63 -3.34
C LEU A 226 13.43 12.00 -4.00
N VAL A 227 13.56 12.02 -5.32
CA VAL A 227 13.82 13.24 -6.09
C VAL A 227 12.51 13.75 -6.70
N ASP A 228 12.16 15.00 -6.44
CA ASP A 228 11.04 15.68 -7.09
C ASP A 228 11.47 16.16 -8.48
N GLN A 229 10.89 15.57 -9.53
CA GLN A 229 11.18 15.91 -10.92
C GLN A 229 10.63 17.28 -11.34
N GLN A 230 9.65 17.82 -10.59
CA GLN A 230 9.10 19.15 -10.86
C GLN A 230 10.02 20.26 -10.35
N THR A 231 10.60 20.07 -9.16
CA THR A 231 11.37 21.12 -8.46
C THR A 231 12.88 20.84 -8.41
N GLY A 232 13.30 19.61 -8.69
CA GLY A 232 14.67 19.13 -8.50
C GLY A 232 15.07 18.91 -7.04
N VAL A 233 14.13 19.04 -6.09
CA VAL A 233 14.42 18.90 -4.66
C VAL A 233 14.57 17.43 -4.27
N GLU A 234 15.59 17.13 -3.50
CA GLU A 234 15.85 15.80 -2.98
C GLU A 234 15.32 15.65 -1.55
N TYR A 235 14.54 14.60 -1.31
CA TYR A 235 13.98 14.28 0.00
C TYR A 235 14.68 13.09 0.62
N THR A 236 15.13 13.25 1.87
CA THR A 236 15.82 12.21 2.63
C THR A 236 14.91 11.61 3.69
N PRO A 237 15.01 10.30 3.98
CA PRO A 237 14.22 9.66 5.01
C PRO A 237 14.66 10.11 6.41
N GLN A 238 13.78 10.79 7.14
CA GLN A 238 14.01 11.25 8.51
C GLN A 238 12.78 10.94 9.38
N ASN A 239 12.98 10.22 10.49
CA ASN A 239 11.92 9.88 11.46
C ASN A 239 10.64 9.29 10.83
N GLY A 240 10.81 8.52 9.75
CA GLY A 240 9.70 7.89 9.02
C GLY A 240 9.00 8.77 8.01
N ARG A 241 9.59 9.89 7.59
CA ARG A 241 9.06 10.74 6.51
C ARG A 241 10.18 11.18 5.58
N PHE A 242 9.88 11.27 4.29
CA PHE A 242 10.78 11.90 3.33
C PHE A 242 10.73 13.42 3.55
N THR A 243 11.87 14.01 3.88
CA THR A 243 12.00 15.41 4.31
C THR A 243 13.00 16.13 3.42
N SER A 244 12.60 17.30 2.90
CA SER A 244 13.47 18.18 2.11
C SER A 244 14.49 18.91 3.01
N PRO A 245 15.54 19.52 2.44
CA PRO A 245 16.47 20.36 3.19
C PRO A 245 15.81 21.52 3.94
N ASP A 246 14.69 22.04 3.41
CA ASP A 246 13.91 23.13 4.00
C ASP A 246 12.94 22.65 5.09
N GLY A 247 12.90 21.34 5.38
CA GLY A 247 12.06 20.75 6.42
C GLY A 247 10.64 20.39 5.99
N GLN A 248 10.28 20.53 4.70
CA GLN A 248 8.99 20.05 4.20
C GLN A 248 8.95 18.52 4.18
N GLN A 249 7.86 17.94 4.69
CA GLN A 249 7.69 16.49 4.81
C GLN A 249 6.64 15.96 3.85
N LEU A 250 6.95 14.85 3.19
CA LEU A 250 6.02 14.17 2.29
C LEU A 250 5.07 13.23 3.06
N ILE A 251 3.89 13.02 2.45
CA ILE A 251 2.83 12.13 2.93
C ILE A 251 2.43 11.24 1.74
N PRO A 252 2.28 9.91 1.92
CA PRO A 252 2.37 9.17 3.19
C PRO A 252 3.81 9.00 3.68
N GLY A 253 3.97 8.93 5.00
CA GLY A 253 5.21 8.48 5.64
C GLY A 253 5.20 6.98 5.91
N PHE A 254 6.26 6.51 6.55
CA PHE A 254 6.49 5.12 6.89
C PHE A 254 6.83 4.93 8.36
N PHE A 255 6.51 3.76 8.90
CA PHE A 255 6.86 3.46 10.28
C PHE A 255 8.35 3.12 10.41
N VAL A 256 8.98 3.62 11.47
CA VAL A 256 10.36 3.36 11.89
C VAL A 256 10.40 3.22 13.41
N THR A 257 11.42 2.53 13.89
CA THR A 257 11.72 2.48 15.32
C THR A 257 12.31 3.82 15.77
N ILE A 258 11.69 4.43 16.77
CA ILE A 258 12.11 5.70 17.39
C ILE A 258 12.61 5.51 18.83
N GLY A 259 12.70 4.26 19.29
CA GLY A 259 13.16 3.92 20.63
C GLY A 259 12.24 4.49 21.72
N TRP A 260 12.81 5.20 22.68
CA TRP A 260 12.11 5.65 23.90
C TRP A 260 11.38 6.99 23.75
N GLU A 261 11.38 7.61 22.58
CA GLU A 261 10.83 8.96 22.35
C GLU A 261 9.38 9.10 22.80
N ASN A 262 8.53 8.09 22.54
CA ASN A 262 7.13 8.10 22.99
C ASN A 262 7.01 8.16 24.52
N PHE A 263 7.86 7.41 25.25
CA PHE A 263 7.87 7.38 26.71
C PHE A 263 8.44 8.66 27.32
N GLN A 264 9.50 9.21 26.71
CA GLN A 264 10.06 10.50 27.11
C GLN A 264 9.05 11.63 26.90
N ARG A 265 8.33 11.62 25.77
CA ARG A 265 7.25 12.58 25.51
C ARG A 265 6.15 12.46 26.55
N LEU A 266 5.73 11.25 26.92
CA LEU A 266 4.72 11.02 27.95
C LEU A 266 5.15 11.60 29.30
N TYR A 267 6.38 11.33 29.74
CA TYR A 267 6.92 11.83 31.01
C TYR A 267 7.08 13.36 31.04
N ASN A 268 7.52 13.95 29.93
CA ASN A 268 7.82 15.38 29.87
C ASN A 268 6.64 16.27 29.47
N SER A 269 5.51 15.71 29.00
CA SER A 269 4.39 16.50 28.49
C SER A 269 3.67 17.27 29.61
N PRO A 270 3.58 18.62 29.55
CA PRO A 270 2.82 19.42 30.53
C PRO A 270 1.31 19.14 30.50
N ALA A 271 0.75 18.85 29.33
CA ALA A 271 -0.66 18.56 29.14
C ALA A 271 -1.13 17.27 29.85
N LEU A 272 -0.21 16.34 30.13
CA LEU A 272 -0.48 15.08 30.84
C LEU A 272 -0.14 15.16 32.33
N ARG A 273 0.38 16.32 32.80
CA ARG A 273 0.63 16.64 34.22
C ARG A 273 -0.51 17.43 34.88
N GLY A 274 -1.66 17.58 34.20
CA GLY A 274 -2.93 18.11 34.75
C GLY A 274 -3.59 17.15 35.77
N PRO A 275 -4.80 17.43 36.32
CA PRO A 275 -5.27 17.08 37.68
C PRO A 275 -5.49 15.59 38.00
N SER A 276 -4.88 14.65 37.29
CA SER A 276 -4.90 13.23 37.59
C SER A 276 -4.27 12.90 38.95
N CYS A 277 -3.29 13.68 39.41
CA CYS A 277 -2.70 13.52 40.75
C CYS A 277 -3.60 14.05 41.89
N ALA A 278 -4.61 14.88 41.61
CA ALA A 278 -5.54 15.40 42.62
C ALA A 278 -6.73 14.44 42.87
N SER A 279 -6.94 13.45 42.00
CA SER A 279 -8.06 12.52 42.08
C SER A 279 -7.88 11.39 43.11
N SER A 280 -6.66 11.16 43.64
CA SER A 280 -6.41 10.05 44.57
C SER A 280 -6.47 10.44 46.06
N SER A 281 -6.81 11.69 46.39
CA SER A 281 -6.76 12.20 47.77
C SER A 281 -8.01 12.99 48.17
N GLY A 282 -9.20 12.43 47.94
CA GLY A 282 -10.43 13.06 48.41
C GLY A 282 -11.63 12.11 48.38
N HIS A 283 -11.83 11.34 49.46
CA HIS A 283 -13.15 11.03 50.02
C HIS A 283 -13.01 10.16 51.29
N LEU A 284 -12.70 10.80 52.41
CA LEU A 284 -12.95 10.27 53.76
C LEU A 284 -13.33 11.44 54.66
N SER A 285 -14.55 11.95 54.46
CA SER A 285 -15.24 12.74 55.49
C SER A 285 -16.59 12.08 55.76
N LEU A 286 -16.59 11.13 56.69
CA LEU A 286 -17.80 10.73 57.38
C LEU A 286 -18.25 11.92 58.23
N ARG A 287 -19.46 12.43 57.95
CA ARG A 287 -20.17 13.32 58.88
C ARG A 287 -21.25 12.50 59.60
N PRO A 288 -21.48 12.78 60.90
CA PRO A 288 -22.28 11.97 61.82
C PRO A 288 -23.77 11.97 61.51
#